data_AF-A0A7K4HJP4-F1
#
_entry.id   AF-A0A7K4HJP4-F1
#
_cell.length_a   1.000
_cell.length_b   1.000
_cell.length_c   1.000
_cell.angle_alpha   90.00
_cell.angle_beta   90.00
_cell.angle_gamma   90.00
#
_symmetry.space_group_name_H-M   'P 1'
#
loop_
_entity.id
_entity.type
_entity.pdbx_description
1 polymer ?
#
loop_
_entity_poly.entity_id
_entity_poly.type
_entity_poly.pdbx_seq_one_letter_code
_entity_poly.pdbx_strand_id
1 'polypeptide(L)'
;MKPYPKNQLCPKCNKFLPNLFPHANNTEVESKKLDPKEFKPKTKTASSKIHGVRKKEVGSSISLDDDKIDLKGGKEYVKFCGITSVDRTPLFATNKKLLFLLELTNNLDFIATSILGGDLDKMLLKSEQNETDKCQFFEKDNIIYILYGKFPDKKGKWVLEQMAKFFSELVRGKDVNNLTKLEKFDIEKKFKGNLLFIFKEYMQLEDVFSDQEIPYVEDWLRLDYVGLSSMSIGVISILLDDEERLNVKVPGEFENPAEENEMKESLLTAKVEAIAANTLGNTGAYPRWIAVKLGFQRYRFLTFKKYRNDYFLSCLTEGNLKKIDNIEAQLEPILYHGINTPFSGNLRPFNKLKGTIKELTSQVPGRKFT
;
A
#
# COMPACT_ATOMS: atom_id res chain seq x y z
N MET A 1 4.34 -24.03 53.43
CA MET A 1 3.75 -22.79 52.87
C MET A 1 4.00 -22.77 51.36
N LYS A 2 2.98 -22.55 50.52
CA LYS A 2 3.12 -22.49 49.05
C LYS A 2 3.98 -21.27 48.65
N PRO A 3 4.82 -21.36 47.60
CA PRO A 3 5.66 -20.25 47.17
C PRO A 3 4.81 -19.10 46.59
N TYR A 4 5.23 -17.86 46.85
CA TYR A 4 4.54 -16.65 46.39
C TYR A 4 4.56 -16.54 44.85
N PRO A 5 3.50 -15.99 44.23
CA PRO A 5 3.44 -15.84 42.78
C PRO A 5 4.43 -14.76 42.29
N LYS A 6 5.08 -15.02 41.15
CA LYS A 6 6.11 -14.19 40.50
C LYS A 6 5.74 -12.72 40.24
N ASN A 7 4.45 -12.38 40.35
CA ASN A 7 3.92 -11.08 39.93
C ASN A 7 3.78 -10.08 41.09
N GLN A 8 4.23 -10.41 42.31
CA GLN A 8 4.24 -9.51 43.49
C GLN A 8 2.88 -8.88 43.86
N LEU A 9 1.79 -9.51 43.42
CA LEU A 9 0.41 -9.13 43.75
C LEU A 9 -0.17 -10.09 44.77
N CYS A 10 -0.95 -9.56 45.72
CA CYS A 10 -1.67 -10.38 46.68
C CYS A 10 -2.73 -11.26 45.96
N PRO A 11 -2.67 -12.60 46.08
CA PRO A 11 -3.58 -13.48 45.35
C PRO A 11 -5.05 -13.42 45.81
N LYS A 12 -5.38 -12.70 46.89
CA LYS A 12 -6.76 -12.47 47.33
C LYS A 12 -7.38 -11.15 46.85
N CYS A 13 -6.58 -10.13 46.53
CA CYS A 13 -7.10 -8.79 46.23
C CYS A 13 -6.39 -8.06 45.08
N ASN A 14 -5.41 -8.69 44.41
CA ASN A 14 -4.66 -8.13 43.27
C ASN A 14 -4.02 -6.74 43.53
N LYS A 15 -3.73 -6.40 44.79
CA LYS A 15 -2.95 -5.20 45.14
C LYS A 15 -1.47 -5.54 45.33
N PHE A 16 -0.61 -4.59 44.98
CA PHE A 16 0.85 -4.68 45.10
C PHE A 16 1.29 -4.69 46.58
N LEU A 17 2.27 -5.53 46.93
CA LEU A 17 2.76 -5.69 48.31
C LEU A 17 4.17 -5.05 48.45
N PRO A 18 4.28 -3.83 49.00
CA PRO A 18 5.56 -3.11 49.12
C PRO A 18 6.50 -3.64 50.23
N ASN A 19 6.05 -4.56 51.08
CA ASN A 19 6.79 -5.05 52.27
C ASN A 19 7.78 -6.20 51.99
N LEU A 20 8.28 -6.35 50.76
CA LEU A 20 9.29 -7.37 50.40
C LEU A 20 10.74 -6.87 50.48
N PHE A 21 10.98 -5.64 50.94
CA PHE A 21 12.32 -5.19 51.30
C PHE A 21 12.58 -5.44 52.79
N PRO A 22 13.50 -6.35 53.17
CA PRO A 22 13.99 -6.36 54.54
C PRO A 22 14.73 -5.05 54.79
N HIS A 23 14.18 -4.22 55.68
CA HIS A 23 14.91 -3.15 56.33
C HIS A 23 16.06 -3.78 57.14
N ALA A 24 17.25 -3.87 56.54
CA ALA A 24 18.46 -4.24 57.27
C ALA A 24 18.97 -3.01 58.03
N ASN A 25 18.51 -2.84 59.27
CA ASN A 25 19.20 -2.04 60.27
C ASN A 25 20.02 -2.98 61.17
N ASN A 26 21.33 -2.93 60.94
CA ASN A 26 22.47 -3.08 61.87
C ASN A 26 22.42 -4.12 63.00
N THR A 27 23.33 -5.10 62.91
CA THR A 27 24.34 -5.36 63.95
C THR A 27 25.52 -6.17 63.39
N GLU A 28 26.73 -5.63 63.60
CA GLU A 28 28.04 -6.30 63.77
C GLU A 28 28.59 -7.20 62.66
N VAL A 29 29.43 -6.62 61.79
CA VAL A 29 30.62 -7.31 61.26
C VAL A 29 31.81 -6.34 61.32
N GLU A 30 32.89 -6.84 61.90
CA GLU A 30 34.11 -6.14 62.28
C GLU A 30 34.82 -5.38 61.14
N SER A 31 35.49 -4.32 61.56
CA SER A 31 36.19 -3.30 60.80
C SER A 31 37.29 -3.81 59.87
N LYS A 32 37.16 -3.55 58.56
CA LYS A 32 38.32 -3.22 57.71
C LYS A 32 38.36 -1.71 57.53
N LYS A 33 39.34 -1.04 58.16
CA LYS A 33 39.65 0.37 57.91
C LYS A 33 40.03 0.52 56.44
N LEU A 34 39.12 1.07 55.65
CA LEU A 34 39.41 1.62 54.33
C LEU A 34 39.64 3.12 54.52
N ASP A 35 40.85 3.57 54.25
CA ASP A 35 41.17 5.00 54.32
C ASP A 35 40.24 5.80 53.39
N PRO A 36 39.73 6.96 53.83
CA PRO A 36 38.86 7.79 53.00
C PRO A 36 39.65 8.28 51.78
N LYS A 37 39.23 7.88 50.58
CA LYS A 37 39.70 8.56 49.36
C LYS A 37 39.21 10.01 49.41
N GLU A 38 40.14 10.95 49.43
CA GLU A 38 39.84 12.38 49.27
C GLU A 38 39.01 12.59 48.00
N PHE A 39 37.76 13.00 48.19
CA PHE A 39 36.88 13.37 47.10
C PHE A 39 37.31 14.74 46.56
N LYS A 40 38.03 14.74 45.44
CA LYS A 40 38.13 15.95 44.62
C LYS A 40 36.78 16.19 43.95
N PRO A 41 36.15 17.37 44.11
CA PRO A 41 34.90 17.67 43.44
C PRO A 41 35.12 17.61 41.94
N LYS A 42 34.39 16.71 41.26
CA LYS A 42 34.34 16.71 39.80
C LYS A 42 33.67 18.02 39.37
N THR A 43 34.46 18.93 38.81
CA THR A 43 34.01 20.18 38.17
C THR A 43 33.23 19.97 36.87
N LYS A 44 32.82 18.72 36.56
CA LYS A 44 32.09 18.36 35.34
C LYS A 44 30.91 17.46 35.69
N THR A 45 29.73 18.04 35.69
CA THR A 45 28.44 17.34 35.73
C THR A 45 28.16 16.68 34.37
N ALA A 46 27.30 15.65 34.33
CA ALA A 46 26.89 15.00 33.09
C ALA A 46 26.25 15.98 32.06
N SER A 47 25.72 17.11 32.54
CA SER A 47 25.26 18.23 31.71
C SER A 47 26.38 18.95 30.94
N SER A 48 27.64 18.88 31.38
CA SER A 48 28.76 19.55 30.73
C SER A 48 29.38 18.72 29.58
N LYS A 49 28.90 17.49 29.34
CA LYS A 49 29.30 16.64 28.19
C LYS A 49 28.28 16.64 27.05
N ILE A 50 27.11 17.24 27.26
CA ILE A 50 26.14 17.47 26.20
C ILE A 50 26.51 18.81 25.57
N HIS A 51 27.45 18.77 24.61
CA HIS A 51 27.53 19.84 23.64
C HIS A 51 26.15 19.91 22.98
N GLY A 52 25.55 21.10 23.05
CA GLY A 52 24.17 21.34 22.67
C GLY A 52 23.81 20.53 21.44
N VAL A 53 22.78 19.71 21.57
CA VAL A 53 22.07 19.21 20.40
C VAL A 53 21.53 20.48 19.74
N ARG A 54 22.28 21.03 18.78
CA ARG A 54 21.71 21.93 17.80
C ARG A 54 20.59 21.12 17.20
N LYS A 55 19.35 21.44 17.60
CA LYS A 55 18.18 21.12 16.81
C LYS A 55 18.54 21.69 15.44
N LYS A 56 18.89 20.81 14.50
CA LYS A 56 19.09 21.24 13.12
C LYS A 56 17.68 21.64 12.72
N GLU A 57 17.37 22.92 12.85
CA GLU A 57 16.27 23.52 12.13
C GLU A 57 16.63 23.31 10.67
N VAL A 58 16.22 22.16 10.13
CA VAL A 58 16.16 21.97 8.71
C VAL A 58 15.00 22.87 8.32
N GLY A 59 15.33 24.13 8.04
CA GLY A 59 14.46 25.09 7.40
C GLY A 59 14.22 24.68 5.95
N SER A 60 13.75 23.45 5.73
CA SER A 60 13.20 23.06 4.45
C SER A 60 11.85 23.76 4.35
N SER A 61 11.81 24.86 3.62
CA SER A 61 10.55 25.45 3.19
C SER A 61 9.84 24.45 2.28
N ILE A 62 8.82 23.77 2.80
CA ILE A 62 7.96 22.93 1.99
C ILE A 62 7.08 23.84 1.14
N SER A 63 7.14 23.68 -0.17
CA SER A 63 6.23 24.28 -1.14
C SER A 63 5.31 23.19 -1.69
N LEU A 64 3.99 23.41 -1.64
CA LEU A 64 3.01 22.48 -2.21
C LEU A 64 2.88 22.63 -3.74
N ASP A 65 3.43 23.71 -4.29
CA ASP A 65 3.39 24.00 -5.72
C ASP A 65 4.53 23.31 -6.49
N ASP A 66 5.47 22.69 -5.77
CA ASP A 66 6.59 21.96 -6.36
C ASP A 66 6.10 20.64 -6.97
N ASP A 67 6.64 20.27 -8.14
CA ASP A 67 6.34 18.98 -8.79
C ASP A 67 6.73 17.78 -7.91
N LYS A 68 7.65 17.98 -6.97
CA LYS A 68 8.16 16.98 -6.04
C LYS A 68 8.50 17.64 -4.70
N ILE A 69 7.75 17.29 -3.67
CA ILE A 69 7.97 17.71 -2.29
C ILE A 69 9.01 16.78 -1.65
N ASP A 70 10.22 17.27 -1.41
CA ASP A 70 11.26 16.50 -0.70
C ASP A 70 11.01 16.50 0.81
N LEU A 71 10.90 15.32 1.41
CA LEU A 71 10.63 15.13 2.83
C LEU A 71 11.87 14.64 3.59
N LYS A 72 12.85 14.02 2.91
CA LYS A 72 14.07 13.50 3.54
C LYS A 72 15.27 13.42 2.58
N GLY A 73 15.69 14.56 2.02
CA GLY A 73 16.93 14.69 1.24
C GLY A 73 16.99 13.75 0.04
N GLY A 74 15.89 13.64 -0.70
CA GLY A 74 15.74 12.80 -1.89
C GLY A 74 15.41 11.33 -1.62
N LYS A 75 15.49 10.85 -0.36
CA LYS A 75 15.13 9.47 0.00
C LYS A 75 13.62 9.28 0.08
N GLU A 76 12.93 10.27 0.63
CA GLU A 76 11.48 10.30 0.79
C GLU A 76 10.94 11.56 0.13
N TYR A 77 9.89 11.42 -0.67
CA TYR A 77 9.26 12.54 -1.35
C TYR A 77 7.80 12.22 -1.69
N VAL A 78 7.03 13.28 -1.90
CA VAL A 78 5.65 13.22 -2.40
C VAL A 78 5.58 13.99 -3.71
N LYS A 79 5.03 13.35 -4.76
CA LYS A 79 4.78 13.98 -6.06
C LYS A 79 3.35 14.51 -6.18
N PHE A 80 2.40 13.90 -5.46
CA PHE A 80 1.00 14.29 -5.52
C PHE A 80 0.23 13.91 -4.24
N CYS A 81 -0.62 14.84 -3.79
CA CYS A 81 -1.72 14.58 -2.88
C CYS A 81 -3.03 14.93 -3.58
N GLY A 82 -4.02 14.07 -3.44
CA GLY A 82 -5.33 14.26 -4.06
C GLY A 82 -6.46 13.83 -3.16
N ILE A 83 -7.64 14.42 -3.39
CA ILE A 83 -8.89 14.05 -2.75
C ILE A 83 -9.98 14.07 -3.82
N THR A 84 -10.74 12.99 -3.91
CA THR A 84 -11.89 12.83 -4.82
C THR A 84 -13.04 12.18 -4.06
N SER A 85 -14.30 12.47 -4.42
CA SER A 85 -15.43 11.66 -3.94
C SER A 85 -15.54 10.35 -4.71
N VAL A 86 -16.21 9.35 -4.14
CA VAL A 86 -16.56 8.11 -4.85
C VAL A 86 -17.40 8.42 -6.12
N ASP A 87 -18.20 9.49 -6.08
CA ASP A 87 -18.96 10.02 -7.23
C ASP A 87 -18.12 10.82 -8.24
N ARG A 88 -16.78 10.67 -8.20
CA ARG A 88 -15.83 11.26 -9.15
C ARG A 88 -15.78 12.79 -9.14
N THR A 89 -16.14 13.43 -8.02
CA THR A 89 -15.97 14.88 -7.88
C THR A 89 -14.56 15.18 -7.35
N PRO A 90 -13.70 15.89 -8.11
CA PRO A 90 -12.40 16.33 -7.60
C PRO A 90 -12.58 17.35 -6.48
N LEU A 91 -11.99 17.08 -5.32
CA LEU A 91 -12.12 17.92 -4.13
C LEU A 91 -10.83 18.68 -3.81
N PHE A 92 -9.66 18.09 -4.09
CA PHE A 92 -8.37 18.72 -3.85
C PHE A 92 -7.25 18.07 -4.67
N ALA A 93 -6.24 18.86 -5.08
CA ALA A 93 -5.02 18.38 -5.71
C ALA A 93 -3.85 19.37 -5.50
N THR A 94 -2.64 18.87 -5.22
CA THR A 94 -1.42 19.72 -5.15
C THR A 94 -0.79 19.97 -6.52
N ASN A 95 -0.62 18.93 -7.34
CA ASN A 95 0.03 19.03 -8.66
C ASN A 95 -1.00 18.89 -9.80
N LYS A 96 -1.20 19.97 -10.56
CA LYS A 96 -2.16 20.00 -11.67
C LYS A 96 -1.80 19.06 -12.82
N LYS A 97 -0.51 18.78 -13.06
CA LYS A 97 -0.06 17.85 -14.11
C LYS A 97 -0.46 16.41 -13.81
N LEU A 98 -0.73 16.10 -12.55
CA LEU A 98 -1.05 14.76 -12.07
C LEU A 98 -2.54 14.62 -11.70
N LEU A 99 -3.41 15.53 -12.16
CA LEU A 99 -4.86 15.47 -11.90
C LEU A 99 -5.52 14.17 -12.37
N PHE A 100 -4.99 13.55 -13.42
CA PHE A 100 -5.46 12.25 -13.91
C PHE A 100 -5.41 11.15 -12.83
N LEU A 101 -4.55 11.30 -11.80
CA LEU A 101 -4.49 10.33 -10.69
C LEU A 101 -5.79 10.29 -9.90
N LEU A 102 -6.58 11.39 -9.86
CA LEU A 102 -7.91 11.37 -9.25
C LEU A 102 -8.87 10.48 -10.04
N GLU A 103 -8.87 10.60 -11.36
CA GLU A 103 -9.70 9.75 -12.23
C GLU A 103 -9.27 8.28 -12.17
N LEU A 104 -7.95 8.04 -12.22
CA LEU A 104 -7.39 6.70 -12.04
C LEU A 104 -7.82 6.11 -10.68
N THR A 105 -7.79 6.91 -9.62
CA THR A 105 -8.25 6.50 -8.27
C THR A 105 -9.68 6.00 -8.32
N ASN A 106 -10.61 6.75 -8.91
CA ASN A 106 -12.02 6.33 -9.01
C ASN A 106 -12.19 5.06 -9.87
N ASN A 107 -11.41 4.89 -10.93
CA ASN A 107 -11.45 3.68 -11.75
C ASN A 107 -10.90 2.46 -11.01
N LEU A 108 -9.80 2.63 -10.27
CA LEU A 108 -9.21 1.59 -9.43
C LEU A 108 -10.14 1.20 -8.28
N ASP A 109 -10.77 2.19 -7.65
CA ASP A 109 -11.72 1.99 -6.56
C ASP A 109 -12.95 1.20 -7.03
N PHE A 110 -13.52 1.59 -8.19
CA PHE A 110 -14.60 0.83 -8.81
C PHE A 110 -14.20 -0.63 -9.06
N ILE A 111 -12.97 -0.90 -9.53
CA ILE A 111 -12.51 -2.27 -9.79
C ILE A 111 -12.25 -3.03 -8.48
N ALA A 112 -11.70 -2.36 -7.48
CA ALA A 112 -11.46 -2.93 -6.16
C ALA A 112 -12.77 -3.41 -5.52
N THR A 113 -13.79 -2.55 -5.52
CA THR A 113 -15.09 -2.84 -4.91
C THR A 113 -15.94 -3.78 -5.77
N SER A 114 -16.03 -3.54 -7.09
CA SER A 114 -16.94 -4.29 -7.96
C SER A 114 -16.42 -5.66 -8.38
N ILE A 115 -15.11 -5.82 -8.61
CA ILE A 115 -14.54 -7.07 -9.14
C ILE A 115 -13.80 -7.82 -8.03
N LEU A 116 -12.92 -7.10 -7.32
CA LEU A 116 -12.01 -7.70 -6.36
C LEU A 116 -12.65 -7.85 -4.97
N GLY A 117 -13.80 -7.23 -4.71
CA GLY A 117 -14.60 -7.41 -3.51
C GLY A 117 -13.96 -6.86 -2.22
N GLY A 118 -13.14 -5.80 -2.32
CA GLY A 118 -12.53 -5.18 -1.15
C GLY A 118 -12.14 -3.72 -1.38
N ASP A 119 -11.37 -3.17 -0.44
CA ASP A 119 -11.01 -1.75 -0.42
C ASP A 119 -9.67 -1.51 -1.12
N LEU A 120 -9.58 -0.48 -1.95
CA LEU A 120 -8.32 -0.08 -2.58
C LEU A 120 -7.31 0.40 -1.51
N ASP A 121 -6.14 -0.24 -1.40
CA ASP A 121 -5.13 0.12 -0.38
C ASP A 121 -3.90 0.79 -1.00
N LYS A 122 -3.28 0.14 -2.00
CA LYS A 122 -2.01 0.61 -2.55
C LYS A 122 -1.76 0.13 -3.98
N MET A 123 -0.93 0.88 -4.70
CA MET A 123 -0.44 0.52 -6.02
C MET A 123 1.04 0.84 -6.12
N LEU A 124 1.83 -0.07 -6.69
CA LEU A 124 3.24 0.18 -7.01
C LEU A 124 3.37 0.46 -8.50
N LEU A 125 4.00 1.59 -8.83
CA LEU A 125 4.36 1.96 -10.19
C LEU A 125 5.85 1.70 -10.41
N LYS A 126 6.17 1.22 -11.62
CA LYS A 126 7.55 0.95 -12.02
C LYS A 126 7.83 1.65 -13.35
N SER A 127 8.83 2.53 -13.37
CA SER A 127 9.27 3.22 -14.58
C SER A 127 10.09 2.30 -15.48
N GLU A 128 10.36 2.76 -16.70
CA GLU A 128 11.26 2.05 -17.63
C GLU A 128 12.70 1.95 -17.08
N GLN A 129 13.13 2.92 -16.28
CA GLN A 129 14.43 2.93 -15.61
C GLN A 129 14.45 2.07 -14.33
N ASN A 130 13.41 1.26 -14.08
CA ASN A 130 13.21 0.48 -12.85
C ASN A 130 13.10 1.31 -11.57
N GLU A 131 12.82 2.61 -11.65
CA GLU A 131 12.48 3.40 -10.48
C GLU A 131 11.08 3.01 -10.00
N THR A 132 10.88 3.03 -8.68
CA THR A 132 9.62 2.65 -8.05
C THR A 132 9.06 3.81 -7.25
N ASP A 133 7.81 4.12 -7.54
CA ASP A 133 6.94 4.99 -6.76
C ASP A 133 5.71 4.19 -6.35
N LYS A 134 5.03 4.63 -5.31
CA LYS A 134 3.76 4.03 -4.89
C LYS A 134 2.67 5.07 -4.72
N CYS A 135 1.46 4.64 -5.01
CA CYS A 135 0.24 5.30 -4.59
C CYS A 135 -0.30 4.56 -3.37
N GLN A 136 -0.69 5.29 -2.34
CA GLN A 136 -1.51 4.78 -1.25
C GLN A 136 -2.86 5.48 -1.27
N PHE A 137 -3.89 4.71 -0.93
CA PHE A 137 -5.27 5.14 -0.95
C PHE A 137 -5.87 4.95 0.44
N PHE A 138 -6.81 5.81 0.79
CA PHE A 138 -7.60 5.68 2.00
C PHE A 138 -8.99 6.22 1.69
N GLU A 139 -10.02 5.44 1.98
CA GLU A 139 -11.40 5.88 1.85
C GLU A 139 -11.98 6.16 3.23
N LYS A 140 -12.70 7.28 3.36
CA LYS A 140 -13.51 7.58 4.53
C LYS A 140 -14.71 8.43 4.12
N ASP A 141 -15.90 8.03 4.55
CA ASP A 141 -17.15 8.78 4.34
C ASP A 141 -17.40 9.10 2.84
N ASN A 142 -17.21 8.11 1.95
CA ASN A 142 -17.30 8.24 0.48
C ASN A 142 -16.31 9.25 -0.14
N ILE A 143 -15.22 9.57 0.56
CA ILE A 143 -14.13 10.41 0.07
C ILE A 143 -12.87 9.57 0.03
N ILE A 144 -12.21 9.57 -1.13
CA ILE A 144 -10.97 8.84 -1.38
C ILE A 144 -9.80 9.83 -1.36
N TYR A 145 -8.83 9.54 -0.50
CA TYR A 145 -7.60 10.27 -0.32
C TYR A 145 -6.47 9.50 -1.01
N ILE A 146 -5.66 10.18 -1.82
CA ILE A 146 -4.51 9.58 -2.51
C ILE A 146 -3.23 10.32 -2.16
N LEU A 147 -2.17 9.54 -1.93
CA LEU A 147 -0.80 10.00 -1.77
C LEU A 147 0.10 9.24 -2.76
N TYR A 148 0.85 9.96 -3.59
CA TYR A 148 1.74 9.38 -4.59
C TYR A 148 3.18 9.88 -4.43
N GLY A 149 4.13 8.96 -4.41
CA GLY A 149 5.57 9.25 -4.29
C GLY A 149 6.35 8.09 -3.69
N LYS A 150 7.40 8.42 -2.92
CA LYS A 150 8.28 7.45 -2.26
C LYS A 150 8.40 7.79 -0.78
N PHE A 151 7.85 6.95 0.09
CA PHE A 151 7.80 7.18 1.54
C PHE A 151 7.56 5.84 2.25
N PRO A 152 7.85 5.70 3.56
CA PRO A 152 7.54 4.46 4.28
C PRO A 152 6.04 4.18 4.37
N ASP A 153 5.64 2.90 4.35
CA ASP A 153 4.21 2.54 4.27
C ASP A 153 3.37 3.10 5.41
N LYS A 154 3.89 3.02 6.65
CA LYS A 154 3.19 3.53 7.84
C LYS A 154 3.09 5.05 7.86
N LYS A 155 4.12 5.76 7.38
CA LYS A 155 4.09 7.23 7.34
C LYS A 155 3.09 7.71 6.29
N GLY A 156 3.00 7.05 5.13
CA GLY A 156 2.00 7.37 4.12
C GLY A 156 0.56 7.18 4.64
N LYS A 157 0.28 6.07 5.34
CA LYS A 157 -1.02 5.85 5.99
C LYS A 157 -1.35 6.93 7.02
N TRP A 158 -0.37 7.29 7.85
CA TRP A 158 -0.54 8.39 8.81
C TRP A 158 -0.89 9.72 8.11
N VAL A 159 -0.22 10.07 7.00
CA VAL A 159 -0.55 11.28 6.22
C VAL A 159 -1.99 11.22 5.72
N LEU A 160 -2.41 10.09 5.13
CA LEU A 160 -3.76 9.91 4.62
C LEU A 160 -4.82 10.01 5.74
N GLU A 161 -4.56 9.45 6.92
CA GLU A 161 -5.43 9.58 8.09
C GLU A 161 -5.54 11.02 8.58
N GLN A 162 -4.43 11.77 8.60
CA GLN A 162 -4.47 13.20 8.94
C GLN A 162 -5.20 14.02 7.87
N MET A 163 -4.97 13.74 6.58
CA MET A 163 -5.70 14.36 5.48
C MET A 163 -7.20 14.14 5.65
N ALA A 164 -7.62 12.92 5.94
CA ALA A 164 -9.01 12.59 6.19
C ALA A 164 -9.58 13.35 7.37
N LYS A 165 -8.90 13.33 8.52
CA LYS A 165 -9.33 14.07 9.72
C LYS A 165 -9.56 15.56 9.43
N PHE A 166 -8.56 16.25 8.89
CA PHE A 166 -8.64 17.69 8.65
C PHE A 166 -9.64 18.03 7.53
N PHE A 167 -9.72 17.21 6.48
CA PHE A 167 -10.64 17.48 5.38
C PHE A 167 -12.10 17.25 5.79
N SER A 168 -12.40 16.16 6.51
CA SER A 168 -13.76 15.87 7.02
C SER A 168 -14.28 17.01 7.90
N GLU A 169 -13.42 17.67 8.68
CA GLU A 169 -13.80 18.85 9.48
C GLU A 169 -14.19 20.05 8.60
N LEU A 170 -13.50 20.27 7.47
CA LEU A 170 -13.76 21.38 6.54
C LEU A 170 -15.06 21.20 5.73
N VAL A 171 -15.44 19.95 5.46
CA VAL A 171 -16.63 19.59 4.67
C VAL A 171 -17.81 19.10 5.51
N ARG A 172 -17.69 19.11 6.84
CA ARG A 172 -18.74 18.63 7.74
C ARG A 172 -20.09 19.30 7.46
N GLY A 173 -21.10 18.47 7.21
CA GLY A 173 -22.47 18.92 6.93
C GLY A 173 -22.67 19.55 5.54
N LYS A 174 -21.68 19.44 4.65
CA LYS A 174 -21.78 19.90 3.26
C LYS A 174 -21.96 18.72 2.31
N ASP A 175 -22.65 18.97 1.21
CA ASP A 175 -22.64 18.06 0.07
C ASP A 175 -21.39 18.32 -0.77
N VAL A 176 -20.40 17.43 -0.65
CA VAL A 176 -19.11 17.56 -1.33
C VAL A 176 -19.22 17.52 -2.86
N ASN A 177 -20.26 16.88 -3.40
CA ASN A 177 -20.48 16.77 -4.84
C ASN A 177 -21.07 18.07 -5.42
N ASN A 178 -21.78 18.85 -4.61
CA ASN A 178 -22.51 20.05 -5.03
C ASN A 178 -21.98 21.36 -4.42
N LEU A 179 -20.70 21.40 -4.04
CA LEU A 179 -20.06 22.63 -3.52
C LEU A 179 -20.00 23.74 -4.57
N THR A 180 -20.32 24.97 -4.16
CA THR A 180 -20.16 26.16 -5.01
C THR A 180 -18.68 26.47 -5.28
N LYS A 181 -18.39 27.26 -6.32
CA LYS A 181 -17.00 27.64 -6.66
C LYS A 181 -16.28 28.35 -5.51
N LEU A 182 -16.99 29.21 -4.78
CA LEU A 182 -16.45 29.93 -3.62
C LEU A 182 -16.12 28.96 -2.48
N GLU A 183 -17.03 28.03 -2.17
CA GLU A 183 -16.78 27.03 -1.12
C GLU A 183 -15.60 26.12 -1.46
N LYS A 184 -15.50 25.67 -2.72
CA LYS A 184 -14.36 24.87 -3.19
C LYS A 184 -13.04 25.62 -3.00
N PHE A 185 -12.99 26.90 -3.40
CA PHE A 185 -11.81 27.74 -3.21
C PHE A 185 -11.43 27.92 -1.73
N ASP A 186 -12.42 28.16 -0.87
CA ASP A 186 -12.19 28.33 0.57
C ASP A 186 -11.70 27.05 1.23
N ILE A 187 -12.28 25.90 0.86
CA ILE A 187 -11.86 24.58 1.35
C ILE A 187 -10.43 24.29 0.88
N GLU A 188 -10.13 24.49 -0.41
CA GLU A 188 -8.80 24.27 -0.97
C GLU A 188 -7.74 25.12 -0.25
N LYS A 189 -8.01 26.41 -0.07
CA LYS A 189 -7.07 27.33 0.60
C LYS A 189 -6.82 26.92 2.05
N LYS A 190 -7.86 26.58 2.81
CA LYS A 190 -7.72 26.12 4.20
C LYS A 190 -6.97 24.78 4.27
N PHE A 191 -7.29 23.86 3.37
CA PHE A 191 -6.68 22.54 3.36
C PHE A 191 -5.19 22.58 2.97
N LYS A 192 -4.76 23.49 2.08
CA LYS A 192 -3.32 23.71 1.81
C LYS A 192 -2.53 24.03 3.08
N GLY A 193 -3.09 24.88 3.95
CA GLY A 193 -2.49 25.20 5.25
C GLY A 193 -2.36 23.96 6.14
N ASN A 194 -3.41 23.14 6.22
CA ASN A 194 -3.40 21.88 6.96
C ASN A 194 -2.39 20.88 6.38
N LEU A 195 -2.30 20.76 5.05
CA LEU A 195 -1.38 19.85 4.40
C LEU A 195 0.09 20.22 4.64
N LEU A 196 0.41 21.52 4.62
CA LEU A 196 1.74 22.01 5.02
C LEU A 196 2.08 21.63 6.46
N PHE A 197 1.10 21.75 7.37
CA PHE A 197 1.27 21.31 8.75
C PHE A 197 1.52 19.80 8.85
N ILE A 198 0.72 18.98 8.15
CA ILE A 198 0.89 17.51 8.10
C ILE A 198 2.31 17.14 7.65
N PHE A 199 2.84 17.76 6.60
CA PHE A 199 4.19 17.46 6.13
C PHE A 199 5.29 17.92 7.07
N LYS A 200 5.12 19.05 7.77
CA LYS A 200 6.06 19.46 8.82
C LYS A 200 6.10 18.47 9.98
N GLU A 201 4.95 17.92 10.36
CA GLU A 201 4.86 16.87 11.38
C GLU A 201 5.45 15.55 10.87
N TYR A 202 5.19 15.18 9.62
CA TYR A 202 5.78 14.00 8.96
C TYR A 202 7.31 13.98 9.08
N MET A 203 7.95 15.12 8.86
CA MET A 203 9.42 15.25 8.93
C MET A 203 9.97 15.08 10.34
N GLN A 204 9.13 15.28 11.36
CA GLN A 204 9.48 15.09 12.77
C GLN A 204 9.21 13.67 13.27
N LEU A 205 8.44 12.86 12.52
CA LEU A 205 8.21 11.46 12.88
C LEU A 205 9.53 10.68 12.86
N GLU A 206 9.91 10.17 14.04
CA GLU A 206 11.11 9.35 14.22
C GLU A 206 11.14 8.14 13.28
N ASP A 207 12.35 7.60 13.04
CA ASP A 207 12.61 6.44 12.18
C ASP A 207 12.00 5.12 12.71
N VAL A 208 11.18 5.15 13.76
CA VAL A 208 10.38 4.02 14.28
C VAL A 208 9.40 3.50 13.22
N PHE A 209 9.04 4.33 12.24
CA PHE A 209 8.30 3.92 11.05
C PHE A 209 9.22 3.34 9.97
N SER A 210 9.93 2.26 10.30
CA SER A 210 10.68 1.49 9.30
C SER A 210 9.72 0.75 8.36
N ASP A 211 10.15 0.54 7.11
CA ASP A 211 9.52 -0.39 6.15
C ASP A 211 9.74 -1.86 6.56
N GLN A 212 9.78 -2.18 7.86
CA GLN A 212 9.70 -3.57 8.28
C GLN A 212 8.35 -4.13 7.82
N GLU A 213 8.41 -4.90 6.74
CA GLU A 213 7.28 -5.63 6.20
C GLU A 213 6.77 -6.58 7.28
N ILE A 214 5.52 -6.38 7.68
CA ILE A 214 4.82 -7.35 8.51
C ILE A 214 4.68 -8.61 7.64
N PRO A 215 5.15 -9.78 8.09
CA PRO A 215 5.02 -11.01 7.32
C PRO A 215 3.54 -11.29 7.05
N TYR A 216 3.25 -11.75 5.84
CA TYR A 216 1.92 -12.25 5.49
C TYR A 216 1.59 -13.45 6.38
N VAL A 217 0.31 -13.60 6.72
CA VAL A 217 -0.17 -14.77 7.46
C VAL A 217 -0.14 -15.98 6.55
N GLU A 218 -0.45 -15.79 5.27
CA GLU A 218 -0.41 -16.83 4.26
C GLU A 218 1.02 -17.05 3.72
N ASP A 219 1.39 -18.32 3.54
CA ASP A 219 2.61 -18.73 2.81
C ASP A 219 2.29 -19.20 1.38
N TRP A 220 1.14 -18.79 0.86
CA TRP A 220 0.69 -19.15 -0.48
C TRP A 220 0.18 -17.92 -1.23
N LEU A 221 0.17 -18.02 -2.55
CA LEU A 221 -0.49 -17.07 -3.45
C LEU A 221 -1.37 -17.86 -4.41
N ARG A 222 -2.68 -17.60 -4.36
CA ARG A 222 -3.67 -18.24 -5.22
C ARG A 222 -3.81 -17.46 -6.51
N LEU A 223 -3.89 -18.16 -7.63
CA LEU A 223 -4.10 -17.57 -8.94
C LEU A 223 -5.56 -17.73 -9.38
N ASP A 224 -6.25 -16.60 -9.56
CA ASP A 224 -7.68 -16.56 -9.91
C ASP A 224 -7.93 -16.09 -11.37
N TYR A 225 -6.95 -15.42 -12.00
CA TYR A 225 -7.03 -15.03 -13.41
C TYR A 225 -5.64 -14.84 -14.02
N VAL A 226 -5.50 -15.21 -15.30
CA VAL A 226 -4.30 -14.97 -16.13
C VAL A 226 -4.71 -14.28 -17.42
N GLY A 227 -4.13 -13.12 -17.66
CA GLY A 227 -4.24 -12.37 -18.90
C GLY A 227 -2.89 -12.17 -19.56
N LEU A 228 -2.82 -12.26 -20.89
CA LEU A 228 -1.69 -11.79 -21.67
C LEU A 228 -2.23 -10.84 -22.72
N SER A 229 -1.61 -9.68 -22.84
CA SER A 229 -1.94 -8.69 -23.86
C SER A 229 -0.70 -8.28 -24.64
N SER A 230 -0.92 -7.72 -25.82
CA SER A 230 0.10 -7.03 -26.61
C SER A 230 -0.51 -5.79 -27.24
N MET A 231 0.14 -4.63 -27.09
CA MET A 231 -0.36 -3.36 -27.62
C MET A 231 -1.83 -3.06 -27.26
N SER A 232 -2.24 -3.34 -26.01
CA SER A 232 -3.62 -3.22 -25.51
C SER A 232 -4.64 -4.21 -26.11
N ILE A 233 -4.18 -5.24 -26.83
CA ILE A 233 -5.02 -6.32 -27.35
C ILE A 233 -4.83 -7.54 -26.44
N GLY A 234 -5.91 -8.01 -25.81
CA GLY A 234 -5.91 -9.27 -25.06
C GLY A 234 -5.73 -10.48 -25.98
N VAL A 235 -4.64 -11.22 -25.81
CA VAL A 235 -4.34 -12.44 -26.58
C VAL A 235 -4.58 -13.72 -25.77
N ILE A 236 -4.42 -13.63 -24.45
CA ILE A 236 -4.82 -14.67 -23.48
C ILE A 236 -5.71 -14.02 -22.43
N SER A 237 -6.80 -14.71 -22.12
CA SER A 237 -7.65 -14.44 -20.97
C SER A 237 -8.12 -15.80 -20.46
N ILE A 238 -7.90 -16.05 -19.18
CA ILE A 238 -8.23 -17.30 -18.51
C ILE A 238 -8.74 -16.95 -17.12
N LEU A 239 -10.04 -17.16 -16.89
CA LEU A 239 -10.62 -17.08 -15.56
C LEU A 239 -10.43 -18.42 -14.86
N LEU A 240 -9.84 -18.37 -13.66
CA LEU A 240 -9.52 -19.51 -12.80
C LEU A 240 -10.21 -19.34 -11.44
N ASP A 241 -11.43 -18.81 -11.42
CA ASP A 241 -12.21 -18.64 -10.20
C ASP A 241 -13.44 -19.56 -10.23
N ASP A 242 -13.23 -20.82 -9.85
CA ASP A 242 -14.30 -21.84 -9.85
C ASP A 242 -15.28 -21.65 -8.67
N GLU A 243 -14.92 -20.82 -7.68
CA GLU A 243 -15.67 -20.62 -6.44
C GLU A 243 -16.39 -19.26 -6.39
N GLU A 244 -16.48 -18.56 -7.53
CA GLU A 244 -17.16 -17.25 -7.67
C GLU A 244 -16.73 -16.23 -6.60
N ARG A 245 -15.45 -16.25 -6.24
CA ARG A 245 -14.86 -15.35 -5.25
C ARG A 245 -14.66 -13.93 -5.82
N LEU A 246 -14.61 -13.81 -7.14
CA LEU A 246 -14.59 -12.59 -7.91
C LEU A 246 -16.01 -12.23 -8.33
N ASN A 247 -16.39 -10.97 -8.08
CA ASN A 247 -17.74 -10.50 -8.35
C ASN A 247 -17.86 -9.96 -9.79
N VAL A 248 -17.48 -10.78 -10.78
CA VAL A 248 -17.49 -10.37 -12.19
C VAL A 248 -18.90 -10.47 -12.75
N LYS A 249 -19.64 -9.37 -12.67
CA LYS A 249 -20.95 -9.23 -13.28
C LYS A 249 -20.82 -8.86 -14.76
N VAL A 250 -21.43 -9.67 -15.63
CA VAL A 250 -21.48 -9.44 -17.07
C VAL A 250 -22.91 -9.05 -17.49
N PRO A 251 -23.07 -8.08 -18.41
CA PRO A 251 -24.38 -7.72 -18.93
C PRO A 251 -24.85 -8.75 -19.98
N GLY A 252 -26.16 -9.00 -20.03
CA GLY A 252 -26.79 -9.84 -21.04
C GLY A 252 -27.38 -11.14 -20.49
N GLU A 253 -28.09 -11.86 -21.36
CA GLU A 253 -28.55 -13.23 -21.14
C GLU A 253 -27.66 -14.13 -22.00
N PHE A 254 -27.18 -15.23 -21.42
CA PHE A 254 -26.25 -16.15 -22.09
C PHE A 254 -26.91 -17.50 -22.32
N GLU A 255 -26.64 -18.10 -23.47
CA GLU A 255 -27.26 -19.39 -23.83
C GLU A 255 -26.67 -20.54 -23.00
N ASN A 256 -25.42 -20.40 -22.59
CA ASN A 256 -24.73 -21.41 -21.79
C ASN A 256 -23.62 -20.80 -20.87
N PRO A 257 -23.17 -21.54 -19.84
CA PRO A 257 -22.16 -21.04 -18.90
C PRO A 257 -20.78 -20.76 -19.53
N ALA A 258 -20.45 -21.41 -20.66
CA ALA A 258 -19.15 -21.20 -21.31
C ALA A 258 -19.09 -19.83 -22.00
N GLU A 259 -20.18 -19.41 -22.63
CA GLU A 259 -20.34 -18.07 -23.21
C GLU A 259 -20.28 -16.98 -22.14
N GLU A 260 -20.98 -17.19 -21.01
CA GLU A 260 -20.90 -16.27 -19.88
C GLU A 260 -19.46 -16.14 -19.35
N ASN A 261 -18.73 -17.26 -19.23
CA ASN A 261 -17.36 -17.26 -18.79
C ASN A 261 -16.41 -16.55 -19.77
N GLU A 262 -16.60 -16.74 -21.08
CA GLU A 262 -15.84 -16.01 -22.11
C GLU A 262 -16.12 -14.49 -22.05
N MET A 263 -17.35 -14.10 -21.74
CA MET A 263 -17.69 -12.69 -21.52
C MET A 263 -17.04 -12.14 -20.25
N LYS A 264 -17.00 -12.91 -19.16
CA LYS A 264 -16.32 -12.54 -17.91
C LYS A 264 -14.82 -12.34 -18.14
N GLU A 265 -14.19 -13.29 -18.83
CA GLU A 265 -12.79 -13.23 -19.27
C GLU A 265 -12.51 -11.97 -20.10
N SER A 266 -13.34 -11.70 -21.10
CA SER A 266 -13.19 -10.53 -21.99
C SER A 266 -13.34 -9.21 -21.23
N LEU A 267 -14.35 -9.11 -20.35
CA LEU A 267 -14.60 -7.92 -19.53
C LEU A 267 -13.43 -7.65 -18.57
N LEU A 268 -12.91 -8.70 -17.92
CA LEU A 268 -11.75 -8.59 -17.03
C LEU A 268 -10.52 -8.08 -17.79
N THR A 269 -10.20 -8.69 -18.93
CA THR A 269 -9.06 -8.26 -19.75
C THR A 269 -9.19 -6.80 -20.15
N ALA A 270 -10.35 -6.38 -20.66
CA ALA A 270 -10.57 -5.00 -21.07
C ALA A 270 -10.35 -4.00 -19.91
N LYS A 271 -10.85 -4.30 -18.71
CA LYS A 271 -10.68 -3.43 -17.53
C LYS A 271 -9.23 -3.37 -17.05
N VAL A 272 -8.55 -4.51 -17.02
CA VAL A 272 -7.14 -4.62 -16.62
C VAL A 272 -6.24 -3.85 -17.60
N GLU A 273 -6.47 -4.01 -18.90
CA GLU A 273 -5.73 -3.27 -19.94
C GLU A 273 -5.99 -1.78 -19.88
N ALA A 274 -7.25 -1.36 -19.66
CA ALA A 274 -7.58 0.06 -19.50
C ALA A 274 -6.83 0.69 -18.32
N ILE A 275 -6.69 -0.02 -17.19
CA ILE A 275 -5.86 0.45 -16.06
C ILE A 275 -4.40 0.61 -16.51
N ALA A 276 -3.82 -0.43 -17.11
CA ALA A 276 -2.41 -0.44 -17.49
C ALA A 276 -2.09 0.68 -18.51
N ALA A 277 -2.90 0.81 -19.56
CA ALA A 277 -2.76 1.81 -20.60
C ALA A 277 -2.92 3.23 -20.06
N ASN A 278 -3.95 3.50 -19.25
CA ASN A 278 -4.15 4.82 -18.64
C ASN A 278 -3.03 5.19 -17.68
N THR A 279 -2.53 4.22 -16.91
CA THR A 279 -1.41 4.45 -16.00
C THR A 279 -0.14 4.76 -16.78
N LEU A 280 0.19 3.96 -17.80
CA LEU A 280 1.38 4.15 -18.64
C LEU A 280 1.34 5.48 -19.40
N GLY A 281 0.22 5.77 -20.06
CA GLY A 281 0.06 6.99 -20.88
C GLY A 281 0.18 8.29 -20.07
N ASN A 282 -0.20 8.28 -18.79
CA ASN A 282 -0.19 9.48 -17.96
C ASN A 282 1.01 9.60 -17.01
N THR A 283 1.61 8.48 -16.58
CA THR A 283 2.75 8.49 -15.63
C THR A 283 4.09 8.21 -16.28
N GLY A 284 4.11 7.62 -17.49
CA GLY A 284 5.32 7.03 -18.07
C GLY A 284 5.80 5.77 -17.34
N ALA A 285 5.02 5.25 -16.40
CA ALA A 285 5.29 4.05 -15.61
C ALA A 285 4.12 3.07 -15.72
N TYR A 286 4.40 1.77 -15.61
CA TYR A 286 3.34 0.76 -15.58
C TYR A 286 3.06 0.34 -14.13
N PRO A 287 1.82 -0.08 -13.82
CA PRO A 287 1.51 -0.64 -12.52
C PRO A 287 2.22 -1.99 -12.39
N ARG A 288 3.08 -2.18 -11.40
CA ARG A 288 3.65 -3.50 -11.10
C ARG A 288 2.65 -4.35 -10.33
N TRP A 289 1.95 -3.76 -9.38
CA TRP A 289 0.83 -4.37 -8.71
C TRP A 289 -0.13 -3.33 -8.13
N ILE A 290 -1.39 -3.72 -7.97
CA ILE A 290 -2.45 -3.01 -7.26
C ILE A 290 -2.95 -3.95 -6.18
N ALA A 291 -3.01 -3.50 -4.93
CA ALA A 291 -3.45 -4.27 -3.79
C ALA A 291 -4.83 -3.81 -3.32
N VAL A 292 -5.71 -4.78 -3.13
CA VAL A 292 -7.06 -4.62 -2.60
C VAL A 292 -7.15 -5.39 -1.30
N LYS A 293 -7.55 -4.70 -0.24
CA LYS A 293 -7.67 -5.24 1.10
C LYS A 293 -9.05 -5.88 1.26
N LEU A 294 -9.07 -7.17 1.58
CA LEU A 294 -10.31 -7.92 1.85
C LEU A 294 -10.66 -7.93 3.34
N GLY A 295 -9.67 -7.71 4.21
CA GLY A 295 -9.82 -7.81 5.64
C GLY A 295 -8.50 -7.63 6.38
N PHE A 296 -8.42 -8.09 7.62
CA PHE A 296 -7.18 -8.03 8.39
C PHE A 296 -6.11 -8.93 7.75
N GLN A 297 -5.04 -8.32 7.23
CA GLN A 297 -3.90 -8.98 6.56
C GLN A 297 -4.24 -9.83 5.32
N ARG A 298 -5.48 -9.79 4.84
CA ARG A 298 -5.91 -10.51 3.62
C ARG A 298 -6.01 -9.57 2.44
N TYR A 299 -5.34 -9.95 1.35
CA TYR A 299 -5.21 -9.11 0.16
C TYR A 299 -5.43 -9.88 -1.13
N ARG A 300 -6.03 -9.18 -2.09
CA ARG A 300 -5.97 -9.52 -3.52
C ARG A 300 -5.05 -8.55 -4.24
N PHE A 301 -4.45 -9.04 -5.32
CA PHE A 301 -3.55 -8.26 -6.14
C PHE A 301 -3.89 -8.43 -7.61
N LEU A 302 -3.89 -7.30 -8.32
CA LEU A 302 -3.74 -7.29 -9.76
C LEU A 302 -2.27 -6.98 -10.06
N THR A 303 -1.53 -7.94 -10.58
CA THR A 303 -0.09 -7.83 -10.85
C THR A 303 0.16 -7.74 -12.34
N PHE A 304 1.16 -6.95 -12.75
CA PHE A 304 1.55 -6.84 -14.15
C PHE A 304 3.05 -7.08 -14.32
N LYS A 305 3.40 -7.68 -15.46
CA LYS A 305 4.78 -7.87 -15.89
C LYS A 305 4.91 -7.55 -17.37
N LYS A 306 5.73 -6.54 -17.67
CA LYS A 306 6.11 -6.19 -19.05
C LYS A 306 7.16 -7.18 -19.54
N TYR A 307 6.93 -7.75 -20.71
CA TYR A 307 7.87 -8.56 -21.47
C TYR A 307 8.41 -7.78 -22.68
N ARG A 308 9.28 -8.44 -23.45
CA ARG A 308 9.73 -7.94 -24.76
C ARG A 308 8.55 -7.90 -25.74
N ASN A 309 8.73 -7.21 -26.87
CA ASN A 309 7.75 -7.12 -27.95
C ASN A 309 6.37 -6.61 -27.47
N ASP A 310 6.37 -5.71 -26.48
CA ASP A 310 5.18 -5.06 -25.92
C ASP A 310 4.10 -6.01 -25.39
N TYR A 311 4.50 -7.21 -24.94
CA TYR A 311 3.60 -8.09 -24.21
C TYR A 311 3.51 -7.72 -22.74
N PHE A 312 2.32 -7.85 -22.16
CA PHE A 312 2.07 -7.65 -20.74
C PHE A 312 1.32 -8.86 -20.18
N LEU A 313 1.89 -9.50 -19.18
CA LEU A 313 1.18 -10.49 -18.36
C LEU A 313 0.47 -9.76 -17.23
N SER A 314 -0.80 -10.08 -17.05
CA SER A 314 -1.60 -9.66 -15.91
C SER A 314 -2.09 -10.89 -15.15
N CYS A 315 -2.01 -10.84 -13.82
CA CYS A 315 -2.56 -11.90 -12.97
C CYS A 315 -3.43 -11.29 -11.87
N LEU A 316 -4.56 -11.95 -11.58
CA LEU A 316 -5.32 -11.69 -10.37
C LEU A 316 -4.99 -12.78 -9.36
N THR A 317 -4.52 -12.36 -8.19
CA THR A 317 -4.08 -13.29 -7.16
C THR A 317 -4.58 -12.92 -5.77
N GLU A 318 -4.67 -13.89 -4.86
CA GLU A 318 -4.99 -13.69 -3.43
C GLU A 318 -3.90 -14.29 -2.55
N GLY A 319 -3.54 -13.64 -1.44
CA GLY A 319 -2.62 -14.19 -0.43
C GLY A 319 -1.31 -13.39 -0.29
N ASN A 320 -0.17 -14.08 -0.39
CA ASN A 320 1.14 -13.47 -0.18
C ASN A 320 1.82 -13.05 -1.49
N LEU A 321 1.81 -11.73 -1.76
CA LEU A 321 2.41 -11.16 -2.96
C LEU A 321 3.89 -11.52 -3.16
N LYS A 322 4.65 -11.86 -2.10
CA LYS A 322 6.06 -12.26 -2.22
C LYS A 322 6.26 -13.53 -3.06
N LYS A 323 5.20 -14.31 -3.25
CA LYS A 323 5.24 -15.54 -4.06
C LYS A 323 4.88 -15.30 -5.53
N ILE A 324 4.66 -14.05 -5.96
CA ILE A 324 4.30 -13.75 -7.37
C ILE A 324 5.37 -14.24 -8.35
N ASP A 325 6.65 -14.15 -7.97
CA ASP A 325 7.75 -14.60 -8.80
C ASP A 325 7.70 -16.12 -9.03
N ASN A 326 7.11 -16.90 -8.10
CA ASN A 326 6.92 -18.35 -8.29
C ASN A 326 5.87 -18.65 -9.37
N ILE A 327 4.81 -17.84 -9.46
CA ILE A 327 3.80 -17.94 -10.53
C ILE A 327 4.45 -17.54 -11.86
N GLU A 328 5.14 -16.39 -11.89
CA GLU A 328 5.80 -15.89 -13.09
C GLU A 328 6.85 -16.87 -13.61
N ALA A 329 7.64 -17.50 -12.75
CA ALA A 329 8.65 -18.49 -13.13
C ALA A 329 8.06 -19.76 -13.77
N GLN A 330 6.82 -20.13 -13.43
CA GLN A 330 6.14 -21.28 -14.05
C GLN A 330 5.42 -20.92 -15.35
N LEU A 331 4.86 -19.71 -15.44
CA LEU A 331 4.18 -19.24 -16.64
C LEU A 331 5.16 -18.83 -17.75
N GLU A 332 6.29 -18.21 -17.41
CA GLU A 332 7.24 -17.67 -18.38
C GLU A 332 7.73 -18.65 -19.44
N PRO A 333 8.20 -19.86 -19.07
CA PRO A 333 8.65 -20.85 -20.05
C PRO A 333 7.57 -21.18 -21.09
N ILE A 334 6.31 -21.26 -20.65
CA ILE A 334 5.16 -21.53 -21.52
C ILE A 334 4.91 -20.33 -22.44
N LEU A 335 4.91 -19.12 -21.87
CA LEU A 335 4.62 -17.88 -22.60
C LEU A 335 5.68 -17.56 -23.67
N TYR A 336 6.96 -17.85 -23.42
CA TYR A 336 8.05 -17.58 -24.38
C TYR A 336 7.83 -18.20 -25.77
N HIS A 337 7.11 -19.31 -25.86
CA HIS A 337 6.73 -19.89 -27.15
C HIS A 337 5.86 -18.97 -28.02
N GLY A 338 5.10 -18.04 -27.41
CA GLY A 338 4.24 -17.08 -28.10
C GLY A 338 4.75 -15.64 -28.13
N ILE A 339 5.60 -15.22 -27.17
CA ILE A 339 5.98 -13.81 -27.00
C ILE A 339 7.34 -13.42 -27.61
N ASN A 340 8.06 -14.38 -28.21
CA ASN A 340 9.38 -14.13 -28.79
C ASN A 340 9.37 -13.23 -30.04
N THR A 341 8.21 -13.09 -30.70
CA THR A 341 8.02 -12.16 -31.83
C THR A 341 6.89 -11.19 -31.54
N PRO A 342 6.91 -9.98 -32.14
CA PRO A 342 5.79 -9.05 -32.09
C PRO A 342 4.47 -9.70 -32.49
N PHE A 343 3.39 -9.28 -31.84
CA PHE A 343 2.07 -9.80 -32.14
C PHE A 343 1.65 -9.41 -33.57
N SER A 344 1.27 -10.39 -34.38
CA SER A 344 0.91 -10.22 -35.79
C SER A 344 -0.59 -10.31 -36.06
N GLY A 345 -1.43 -10.35 -35.01
CA GLY A 345 -2.87 -10.60 -35.13
C GLY A 345 -3.26 -12.09 -35.15
N ASN A 346 -2.30 -13.02 -35.17
CA ASN A 346 -2.58 -14.46 -35.17
C ASN A 346 -2.74 -15.00 -33.74
N LEU A 347 -3.99 -15.36 -33.37
CA LEU A 347 -4.32 -15.93 -32.06
C LEU A 347 -4.04 -17.44 -31.93
N ARG A 348 -3.79 -18.16 -33.03
CA ARG A 348 -3.62 -19.64 -32.99
C ARG A 348 -2.52 -20.12 -32.03
N PRO A 349 -1.33 -19.50 -31.97
CA PRO A 349 -0.29 -19.89 -31.02
C PRO A 349 -0.77 -19.74 -29.57
N PHE A 350 -1.49 -18.66 -29.27
CA PHE A 350 -1.98 -18.34 -27.93
C PHE A 350 -3.10 -19.28 -27.48
N ASN A 351 -3.96 -19.75 -28.39
CA ASN A 351 -4.98 -20.76 -28.05
C ASN A 351 -4.38 -22.08 -27.57
N LYS A 352 -3.22 -22.49 -28.11
CA LYS A 352 -2.48 -23.66 -27.59
C LYS A 352 -1.93 -23.40 -26.19
N LEU A 353 -1.34 -22.22 -25.99
CA LEU A 353 -0.80 -21.80 -24.68
C LEU A 353 -1.89 -21.73 -23.61
N LYS A 354 -3.10 -21.27 -23.96
CA LYS A 354 -4.26 -21.28 -23.06
C LYS A 354 -4.52 -22.67 -22.48
N GLY A 355 -4.50 -23.71 -23.33
CA GLY A 355 -4.68 -25.10 -22.90
C GLY A 355 -3.59 -25.54 -21.92
N THR A 356 -2.32 -25.26 -22.25
CA THR A 356 -1.18 -25.62 -21.38
C THR A 356 -1.22 -24.89 -20.03
N ILE A 357 -1.63 -23.61 -20.00
CA ILE A 357 -1.77 -22.85 -18.75
C ILE A 357 -2.91 -23.42 -17.88
N LYS A 358 -4.04 -23.79 -18.49
CA LYS A 358 -5.16 -24.45 -17.76
C LYS A 358 -4.72 -25.80 -17.19
N GLU A 359 -3.97 -26.59 -17.95
CA GLU A 359 -3.45 -27.88 -17.47
C GLU A 359 -2.48 -27.69 -16.30
N LEU A 360 -1.49 -26.80 -16.44
CA LEU A 360 -0.55 -26.47 -15.36
C LEU A 360 -1.29 -26.07 -14.08
N THR A 361 -2.23 -25.13 -14.18
CA THR A 361 -2.95 -24.61 -13.02
C THR A 361 -3.89 -25.64 -12.38
N SER A 362 -4.41 -26.59 -13.16
CA SER A 362 -5.21 -27.71 -12.64
C SER A 362 -4.40 -28.70 -11.78
N GLN A 363 -3.09 -28.79 -12.03
CA GLN A 363 -2.18 -29.65 -11.26
C GLN A 363 -1.76 -29.02 -9.92
N VAL A 364 -1.97 -27.71 -9.74
CA VAL A 364 -1.63 -26.97 -8.51
C VAL A 364 -2.80 -27.07 -7.52
N PRO A 365 -2.61 -27.68 -6.33
CA PRO A 365 -3.69 -27.86 -5.36
C PRO A 365 -4.34 -26.53 -4.96
N GLY A 366 -5.64 -26.40 -5.23
CA GLY A 366 -6.41 -25.18 -4.97
C GLY A 366 -5.84 -23.93 -5.65
N ARG A 367 -5.00 -24.11 -6.68
CA ARG A 367 -4.27 -23.06 -7.42
C ARG A 367 -3.39 -22.19 -6.52
N LYS A 368 -2.95 -22.73 -5.38
CA LYS A 368 -2.11 -22.06 -4.38
C LYS A 368 -0.63 -22.39 -4.62
N PHE A 369 0.12 -21.38 -5.03
CA PHE A 369 1.56 -21.44 -5.25
C PHE A 369 2.29 -21.08 -3.96
N THR A 370 3.27 -21.90 -3.56
CA THR A 370 4.07 -21.74 -2.33
C THR A 370 5.51 -21.37 -2.63
#